data_AF-A0A536KI69-F1
#
_entry.id   AF-A0A536KI69-F1
#
_cell.length_a   1.000
_cell.length_b   1.000
_cell.length_c   1.000
_cell.angle_alpha   90.00
_cell.angle_beta   90.00
_cell.angle_gamma   90.00
#
_symmetry.space_group_name_H-M   'P 1'
#
loop_
_entity.id
_entity.type
_entity.pdbx_description
1 polymer ?
#
loop_
_entity_poly.entity_id
_entity_poly.type
_entity_poly.pdbx_seq_one_letter_code
_entity_poly.pdbx_strand_id
1 'polypeptide(L)'
;MQAVDRPVRRCSFCGKKQGEVRLVAGPSDVYICHLCVALCSEILEHEGPGEPGAPRIRTEITSSQATPAAGERAVSRQPDANPPL
;
A
#
# COMPACT_ATOMS: atom_id res chain seq x y z
N MET A 1 -23.80 23.61 8.19
CA MET A 1 -23.03 22.98 7.10
C MET A 1 -22.24 21.81 7.66
N GLN A 2 -22.65 20.56 7.40
CA GLN A 2 -21.73 19.44 7.57
C GLN A 2 -21.02 19.29 6.23
N ALA A 3 -19.75 19.68 6.19
CA ALA A 3 -18.86 19.31 5.10
C ALA A 3 -18.74 17.78 5.15
N VAL A 4 -19.56 17.09 4.36
CA VAL A 4 -19.43 15.65 4.15
C VAL A 4 -18.14 15.45 3.37
N ASP A 5 -17.04 15.29 4.11
CA ASP A 5 -15.80 14.76 3.57
C ASP A 5 -16.13 13.40 2.95
N ARG A 6 -16.22 13.36 1.62
CA ARG A 6 -16.55 12.15 0.89
C ARG A 6 -15.37 11.21 1.09
N PRO A 7 -15.53 10.08 1.82
CA PRO A 7 -14.40 9.26 2.22
C PRO A 7 -13.70 8.74 0.96
N VAL A 8 -12.43 9.12 0.81
CA VAL A 8 -11.59 8.68 -0.30
C VAL A 8 -11.41 7.17 -0.19
N ARG A 9 -12.13 6.41 -1.01
CA ARG A 9 -12.04 4.95 -1.06
C ARG A 9 -10.67 4.54 -1.63
N ARG A 10 -10.02 3.59 -0.95
CA ARG A 10 -8.66 3.11 -1.23
C ARG A 10 -8.65 1.59 -1.29
N CYS A 11 -7.79 1.02 -2.13
CA CYS A 11 -7.65 -0.42 -2.24
C CYS A 11 -7.03 -0.96 -0.95
N SER A 12 -7.65 -1.98 -0.36
CA SER A 12 -7.17 -2.61 0.88
C SER A 12 -5.84 -3.36 0.70
N PHE A 13 -5.45 -3.67 -0.54
CA PHE A 13 -4.24 -4.44 -0.84
C PHE A 13 -3.03 -3.57 -1.22
N CYS A 14 -3.25 -2.54 -2.04
CA CYS A 14 -2.16 -1.67 -2.53
C CYS A 14 -2.25 -0.21 -2.06
N GLY A 15 -3.31 0.18 -1.35
CA GLY A 15 -3.51 1.52 -0.81
C GLY A 15 -3.91 2.60 -1.83
N LYS A 16 -3.94 2.28 -3.13
CA LYS A 16 -4.25 3.24 -4.20
C LYS A 16 -5.68 3.77 -4.13
N LYS A 17 -5.87 5.05 -4.44
CA LYS A 17 -7.15 5.79 -4.41
C LYS A 17 -7.97 5.53 -5.68
N GLN A 18 -9.27 5.82 -5.61
CA GLN A 18 -10.20 5.72 -6.75
C GLN A 18 -9.84 6.52 -8.01
N GLY A 19 -9.01 7.57 -7.88
CA GLY A 19 -8.50 8.32 -9.03
C GLY A 19 -7.30 7.67 -9.74
N GLU A 20 -6.57 6.76 -9.07
CA GLU A 20 -5.35 6.16 -9.62
C GLU A 20 -5.61 4.77 -10.22
N VAL A 21 -6.61 4.06 -9.70
CA VAL A 21 -6.98 2.71 -10.17
C VAL A 21 -8.49 2.54 -10.18
N ARG A 22 -8.97 1.67 -11.08
CA ARG A 22 -10.35 1.18 -11.03
C ARG A 22 -10.53 0.29 -9.80
N LEU A 23 -11.37 0.72 -8.86
CA LEU A 23 -11.75 -0.05 -7.68
C LEU A 23 -13.11 -0.73 -7.84
N VAL A 24 -13.20 -1.90 -7.24
CA VAL A 24 -14.41 -2.70 -7.06
C VAL A 24 -14.81 -2.61 -5.59
N ALA A 25 -16.07 -2.28 -5.32
CA ALA A 25 -16.62 -2.21 -3.98
C ALA A 25 -17.26 -3.55 -3.60
N GLY A 26 -16.90 -4.10 -2.44
CA GLY A 26 -17.54 -5.27 -1.83
C GLY A 26 -18.61 -4.88 -0.81
N PRO A 27 -19.44 -5.85 -0.37
CA PRO A 27 -20.53 -5.61 0.58
C PRO A 27 -20.11 -5.21 2.01
N SER A 28 -18.83 -5.33 2.38
CA SER A 28 -18.31 -5.11 3.75
C SER A 28 -17.35 -3.92 3.88
N ASP A 29 -17.56 -2.84 3.13
CA ASP A 29 -16.62 -1.69 3.04
C ASP A 29 -15.19 -2.09 2.62
N VAL A 30 -15.06 -3.23 1.95
CA VAL A 30 -13.79 -3.71 1.38
C VAL A 30 -13.66 -3.25 -0.06
N TYR A 31 -12.45 -2.84 -0.45
CA TYR A 31 -12.16 -2.35 -1.79
C TYR A 31 -10.94 -3.05 -2.37
N ILE A 32 -11.06 -3.56 -3.58
CA ILE A 32 -9.96 -4.18 -4.33
C ILE A 32 -9.86 -3.54 -5.71
N CYS A 33 -8.64 -3.32 -6.21
CA CYS A 33 -8.44 -2.80 -7.56
C CYS A 33 -8.19 -3.93 -8.57
N HIS A 34 -8.45 -3.66 -9.85
CA HIS A 34 -8.27 -4.64 -10.95
C HIS A 34 -6.86 -5.23 -11.01
N LEU A 35 -5.83 -4.43 -10.71
CA LEU A 35 -4.44 -4.90 -10.71
C LEU A 35 -4.20 -5.93 -9.58
N CYS A 36 -4.72 -5.68 -8.38
CA CYS A 36 -4.63 -6.65 -7.29
C CYS A 36 -5.41 -7.93 -7.60
N VAL A 37 -6.55 -7.83 -8.28
CA VAL A 37 -7.31 -9.02 -8.72
C VAL A 37 -6.48 -9.84 -9.71
N ALA A 38 -5.85 -9.20 -10.71
CA ALA A 38 -5.02 -9.89 -11.69
C ALA A 38 -3.81 -10.59 -11.03
N LEU A 39 -3.13 -9.92 -10.10
CA LEU A 39 -2.03 -10.51 -9.33
C LEU A 39 -2.50 -11.70 -8.48
N CYS A 40 -3.66 -11.57 -7.82
CA CYS A 40 -4.23 -12.68 -7.07
C CYS A 40 -4.59 -13.86 -7.99
N SER A 41 -5.13 -13.60 -9.18
CA SER A 41 -5.46 -14.64 -10.17
C SER A 41 -4.20 -15.40 -10.59
N GLU A 42 -3.12 -14.70 -10.95
CA GLU A 42 -1.85 -15.32 -11.33
C GLU A 42 -1.28 -16.22 -10.22
N ILE A 43 -1.41 -15.81 -8.96
CA ILE A 43 -0.98 -16.60 -7.79
C ILE A 43 -1.86 -17.85 -7.60
N LEU A 44 -3.16 -17.75 -7.85
CA LEU A 44 -4.12 -18.85 -7.70
C LEU A 44 -4.05 -19.85 -8.87
N GLU A 45 -3.81 -19.36 -10.08
CA GLU A 45 -3.73 -20.16 -11.31
C GLU A 45 -2.46 -21.03 -11.37
N HIS A 46 -1.50 -20.82 -10.46
CA HIS A 46 -0.36 -21.71 -10.26
C HIS A 46 -0.71 -23.01 -9.51
N GLU A 47 -2.00 -23.25 -9.19
CA GLU A 47 -2.51 -24.48 -8.57
C GLU A 47 -3.16 -25.41 -9.62
N GLY A 48 -2.34 -26.15 -10.37
CA GLY A 48 -2.82 -27.29 -11.16
C GLY A 48 -3.25 -28.46 -10.25
N PRO A 49 -4.19 -29.33 -10.66
CA PRO A 49 -4.77 -30.39 -9.82
C PRO A 49 -3.78 -31.55 -9.56
N GLY A 50 -2.74 -31.32 -8.76
CA GLY A 50 -1.70 -32.33 -8.57
C GLY A 50 -0.80 -32.22 -7.34
N GLU A 51 -0.53 -31.05 -6.77
CA GLU A 51 0.34 -30.95 -5.58
C GLU A 51 -0.08 -29.78 -4.67
N PRO A 52 -0.25 -29.98 -3.35
CA PRO A 52 -0.54 -28.90 -2.40
C PRO A 52 0.74 -28.08 -2.13
N GLY A 53 1.12 -27.26 -3.10
CA GLY A 53 2.14 -26.21 -2.93
C GLY A 53 1.53 -25.04 -2.18
N ALA A 54 1.43 -25.14 -0.85
CA ALA A 54 0.85 -24.10 0.00
C ALA A 54 1.45 -22.72 -0.34
N PRO A 55 0.64 -21.75 -0.82
CA PRO A 55 1.15 -20.44 -1.16
C PRO A 55 1.63 -19.76 0.13
N ARG A 56 2.89 -19.32 0.15
CA ARG A 56 3.44 -18.46 1.22
C ARG A 56 2.89 -17.06 1.07
N ILE A 57 1.58 -16.92 1.18
CA ILE A 57 0.90 -15.64 1.24
C ILE A 57 1.46 -14.96 2.49
N ARG A 58 2.36 -13.99 2.30
CA ARG A 58 2.79 -13.09 3.36
C ARG A 58 1.51 -12.39 3.83
N THR A 59 0.94 -12.86 4.94
CA THR A 59 -0.19 -12.23 5.65
C THR A 59 0.15 -10.81 6.14
N GLU A 60 1.34 -10.31 5.83
CA GLU A 60 1.82 -8.95 5.99
C GLU A 60 1.00 -7.90 5.21
N ILE A 61 0.11 -8.30 4.28
CA ILE A 61 -0.79 -7.39 3.55
C ILE A 61 -1.65 -6.51 4.47
N THR A 62 -1.88 -6.91 5.73
CA THR A 62 -2.63 -6.10 6.71
C THR A 62 -1.76 -5.33 7.68
N SER A 63 -0.42 -5.49 7.65
CA SER A 63 0.43 -5.04 8.76
C SER A 63 1.64 -4.17 8.40
N SER A 64 1.92 -3.92 7.11
CA SER A 64 3.12 -3.17 6.71
C SER A 64 2.75 -1.83 6.07
N GLN A 65 2.45 -0.84 6.90
CA GLN A 65 2.67 0.55 6.50
C GLN A 65 4.16 0.73 6.21
N ALA A 66 4.49 1.10 4.97
CA ALA A 66 5.75 1.75 4.65
C ALA A 66 5.47 2.86 3.63
N THR A 67 4.79 3.92 4.08
CA THR A 67 4.85 5.21 3.41
C THR A 67 6.17 5.89 3.79
N PRO A 68 7.08 6.19 2.85
CA PRO A 68 8.06 7.22 3.09
C PRO A 68 7.30 8.56 3.15
N ALA A 69 7.33 9.18 4.34
CA ALA A 69 6.83 10.52 4.56
C ALA A 69 7.53 11.51 3.62
N ALA A 70 6.73 12.35 2.98
CA ALA A 70 7.22 13.60 2.40
C ALA A 70 7.50 14.59 3.54
N GLY A 71 8.69 15.22 3.53
CA GLY A 71 9.08 16.38 4.36
C GLY A 71 9.64 16.03 5.76
N GLU A 72 10.68 16.65 6.32
CA GLU A 72 11.26 17.97 6.09
C GLU A 72 12.67 18.10 6.70
N ARG A 73 13.35 19.18 6.27
CA ARG A 73 14.51 19.87 6.86
C ARG A 73 15.92 19.40 6.48
N ALA A 74 16.43 20.05 5.43
CA ALA A 74 17.84 20.38 5.31
C ALA A 74 18.31 21.07 6.59
N VAL A 75 19.24 20.45 7.32
CA VAL A 75 20.00 21.13 8.38
C VAL A 75 21.17 21.82 7.71
N SER A 76 21.10 23.14 7.61
CA SER A 76 22.25 23.98 7.29
C SER A 76 23.34 23.74 8.34
N ARG A 77 24.30 22.86 8.05
CA ARG A 77 25.51 22.73 8.87
C ARG A 77 26.41 23.91 8.53
N GLN A 78 26.34 24.96 9.36
CA GLN A 78 27.41 25.95 9.43
C GLN A 78 28.71 25.27 9.90
N PRO A 79 29.86 25.60 9.28
CA PRO A 79 31.16 25.10 9.70
C PRO A 79 31.66 25.94 10.88
N ASP A 80 31.60 25.41 12.09
CA ASP A 80 32.29 26.02 13.23
C ASP A 80 33.69 25.40 13.35
N ALA A 81 34.69 26.20 12.99
CA ALA A 81 36.09 25.93 13.20
C ALA A 81 36.39 26.01 14.70
N ASN A 82 36.89 24.91 15.28
CA ASN A 82 37.63 24.97 16.53
C ASN A 82 39.00 24.31 16.34
N PRO A 83 40.10 25.09 16.24
CA PRO A 83 41.45 24.53 16.18
C PRO A 83 41.89 24.08 17.58
N PRO A 84 42.39 22.84 17.77
CA PRO A 84 43.11 22.50 18.99
C PRO A 84 44.50 23.15 18.98
N LEU A 85 44.89 23.63 20.17
CA LEU A 85 46.16 24.28 20.51
C LEU A 85 47.39 23.44 20.16
#